data_AF-A0AAU8BQU2-F1
#
_entry.id   AF-A0AAU8BQU2-F1
#
_cell.length_a   1.000
_cell.length_b   1.000
_cell.length_c   1.000
_cell.angle_alpha   90.00
_cell.angle_beta   90.00
_cell.angle_gamma   90.00
#
_symmetry.space_group_name_H-M   'P 1'
#
loop_
_entity.id
_entity.type
_entity.pdbx_description
1 polymer ?
#
loop_
_entity_poly.entity_id
_entity_poly.type
_entity_poly.pdbx_seq_one_letter_code
_entity_poly.pdbx_strand_id
1 'polypeptide(L)'
;MTTQATLNPLESNASLETTKKTPVLLKVLVLVSMMSLIGGSLTAVMTYMNVGFGDTFIQQWLSSFALAATVMMPLGMGMMALMTKVVSKLLPEKGEHVRNLVTGLIMAVVMESLLAFITAANTVGFSDASDFTNGWFNGFIAALPIGLTIMIVMSMTIKPKIEKFLKS
;
A
#
# COMPACT_ATOMS: atom_id res chain seq x y z
N MET A 1 -58.58 -42.72 14.44
CA MET A 1 -58.33 -41.72 13.39
C MET A 1 -57.08 -40.96 13.76
N THR A 2 -55.95 -41.33 13.16
CA THR A 2 -54.63 -40.72 13.39
C THR A 2 -54.40 -39.62 12.37
N THR A 3 -54.50 -38.37 12.79
CA THR A 3 -54.24 -37.20 11.94
C THR A 3 -52.73 -36.98 11.88
N GLN A 4 -52.09 -37.37 10.77
CA GLN A 4 -50.71 -36.99 10.47
C GLN A 4 -50.65 -35.49 10.19
N ALA A 5 -49.86 -34.76 10.97
CA ALA A 5 -49.49 -33.39 10.67
C ALA A 5 -48.58 -33.39 9.45
N THR A 6 -49.07 -32.87 8.33
CA THR A 6 -48.29 -32.60 7.12
C THR A 6 -47.36 -31.42 7.39
N LEU A 7 -46.09 -31.69 7.67
CA LEU A 7 -45.05 -30.66 7.72
C LEU A 7 -44.81 -30.17 6.29
N ASN A 8 -45.07 -28.88 6.05
CA ASN A 8 -44.86 -28.22 4.76
C ASN A 8 -43.35 -28.17 4.44
N PRO A 9 -42.91 -28.54 3.21
CA PRO A 9 -41.51 -28.46 2.79
C PRO A 9 -40.92 -27.03 2.76
N LEU A 10 -41.75 -25.99 2.93
CA LEU A 10 -41.35 -24.59 2.83
C LEU A 10 -40.73 -24.04 4.13
N GLU A 11 -41.04 -24.61 5.29
CA GLU A 11 -40.47 -24.14 6.57
C GLU A 11 -39.05 -24.68 6.81
N SER A 12 -38.67 -25.78 6.16
CA SER A 12 -37.33 -26.38 6.31
C SER A 12 -36.23 -25.58 5.62
N ASN A 13 -36.56 -24.79 4.60
CA ASN A 13 -35.56 -24.09 3.78
C ASN A 13 -35.24 -22.67 4.26
N ALA A 14 -35.99 -22.13 5.23
CA ALA A 14 -35.77 -20.79 5.76
C ALA A 14 -34.61 -20.68 6.77
N SER A 15 -34.02 -21.81 7.17
CA SER A 15 -33.01 -21.88 8.25
C SER A 15 -31.55 -21.89 7.79
N LEU A 16 -31.27 -21.80 6.48
CA LEU A 16 -29.90 -21.86 5.94
C LEU A 16 -29.32 -20.54 5.44
N GLU A 17 -30.03 -19.42 5.59
CA GLU A 17 -29.48 -18.07 5.41
C GLU A 17 -28.62 -17.68 6.63
N THR A 18 -27.59 -18.49 6.92
CA THR A 18 -26.52 -18.07 7.83
C THR A 18 -25.77 -16.93 7.14
N THR A 19 -26.10 -15.70 7.52
CA THR A 19 -25.33 -14.50 7.17
C THR A 19 -23.91 -14.71 7.69
N LYS A 20 -23.04 -15.29 6.86
CA LYS A 20 -21.67 -15.63 7.20
C LYS A 20 -20.86 -14.34 7.24
N LYS A 21 -20.86 -13.65 8.38
CA LYS A 21 -19.99 -12.50 8.65
C LYS A 21 -18.56 -12.89 8.27
N THR A 22 -17.91 -12.08 7.43
CA THR A 22 -16.54 -12.37 7.04
C THR A 22 -15.62 -12.30 8.28
N PRO A 23 -14.81 -13.34 8.56
CA PRO A 23 -14.01 -13.37 9.78
C PRO A 23 -12.92 -12.30 9.71
N VAL A 24 -12.62 -11.68 10.85
CA VAL A 24 -11.65 -10.57 10.96
C VAL A 24 -10.27 -10.96 10.43
N LEU A 25 -9.86 -12.22 10.60
CA LEU A 25 -8.60 -12.74 10.05
C LEU A 25 -8.51 -12.57 8.53
N LEU A 26 -9.59 -12.83 7.79
CA LEU A 26 -9.63 -12.66 6.34
C LEU A 26 -9.50 -11.18 5.95
N LYS A 27 -10.11 -10.27 6.71
CA LYS A 27 -10.01 -8.82 6.48
C LYS A 27 -8.58 -8.32 6.66
N VAL A 28 -7.91 -8.74 7.74
CA VAL A 28 -6.51 -8.41 7.99
C VAL A 28 -5.59 -9.00 6.93
N LEU A 29 -5.79 -10.27 6.56
CA LEU A 29 -4.98 -10.95 5.54
C LEU A 29 -5.11 -10.27 4.17
N VAL A 30 -6.31 -9.83 3.80
CA VAL A 30 -6.52 -9.07 2.56
C VAL A 30 -5.77 -7.74 2.61
N LEU A 31 -5.87 -6.98 3.69
CA LEU A 31 -5.17 -5.69 3.80
C LEU A 31 -3.63 -5.85 3.77
N VAL A 32 -3.10 -6.81 4.53
CA VAL A 32 -1.65 -7.09 4.59
C VAL A 32 -1.14 -7.58 3.24
N SER A 33 -1.86 -8.47 2.56
CA SER A 33 -1.45 -8.97 1.25
C SER A 33 -1.45 -7.86 0.19
N MET A 34 -2.44 -6.97 0.23
CA MET A 34 -2.50 -5.82 -0.69
C MET A 34 -1.36 -4.84 -0.46
N MET A 35 -1.09 -4.47 0.81
CA MET A 35 0.03 -3.59 1.15
C MET A 35 1.37 -4.21 0.78
N SER A 36 1.52 -5.52 1.01
CA SER A 36 2.72 -6.27 0.61
C SER A 36 2.90 -6.30 -0.90
N LEU A 37 1.82 -6.46 -1.67
CA LEU A 37 1.88 -6.49 -3.13
C LEU A 37 2.29 -5.12 -3.71
N ILE A 38 1.75 -4.04 -3.16
CA ILE A 38 2.10 -2.68 -3.58
C ILE A 38 3.54 -2.35 -3.20
N GLY A 39 3.89 -2.48 -1.91
CA GLY A 39 5.24 -2.18 -1.45
C GLY A 39 6.28 -3.09 -2.09
N GLY A 40 5.98 -4.39 -2.20
CA GLY A 40 6.87 -5.39 -2.79
C GLY A 40 7.09 -5.18 -4.28
N SER A 41 6.08 -4.77 -5.05
CA SER A 41 6.26 -4.49 -6.48
C SER A 41 7.10 -3.23 -6.73
N LEU A 42 6.88 -2.16 -5.95
CA LEU A 42 7.68 -0.94 -6.04
C LEU A 42 9.14 -1.21 -5.65
N THR A 43 9.38 -1.87 -4.51
CA THR A 43 10.76 -2.20 -4.10
C THR A 43 11.42 -3.21 -5.03
N ALA A 44 10.68 -4.12 -5.66
CA ALA A 44 11.22 -5.06 -6.66
C ALA A 44 11.77 -4.31 -7.86
N VAL A 45 11.01 -3.35 -8.38
CA VAL A 45 11.42 -2.54 -9.54
C VAL A 45 12.63 -1.69 -9.18
N MET A 46 12.61 -1.03 -8.02
CA MET A 46 13.75 -0.25 -7.54
C MET A 46 15.01 -1.12 -7.35
N THR A 47 14.86 -2.32 -6.78
CA THR A 47 15.96 -3.27 -6.62
C THR A 47 16.49 -3.72 -7.98
N TYR A 48 15.61 -4.02 -8.93
CA TYR A 48 15.98 -4.41 -10.29
C TYR A 48 16.78 -3.31 -10.98
N MET A 49 16.41 -2.04 -10.79
CA MET A 49 17.16 -0.92 -11.36
C MET A 49 18.58 -0.78 -10.79
N ASN A 50 18.82 -1.25 -9.57
CA ASN A 50 20.12 -1.12 -8.90
C ASN A 50 21.03 -2.32 -9.12
N VAL A 51 20.51 -3.55 -9.08
CA VAL A 51 21.32 -4.77 -9.16
C VAL A 51 20.98 -5.71 -10.32
N GLY A 52 19.92 -5.43 -11.07
CA GLY A 52 19.44 -6.29 -12.15
C GLY A 52 18.84 -7.62 -11.66
N PHE A 53 18.52 -8.51 -12.60
CA PHE A 53 18.15 -9.90 -12.29
C PHE A 53 19.42 -10.74 -12.14
N GLY A 54 19.59 -11.37 -10.98
CA GLY A 54 20.74 -12.23 -10.67
C GLY A 54 20.57 -12.91 -9.32
N ASP A 55 21.61 -13.63 -8.87
CA ASP A 55 21.55 -14.48 -7.69
C ASP A 55 21.26 -13.69 -6.39
N THR A 56 21.64 -12.41 -6.34
CA THR A 56 21.44 -11.53 -5.18
C THR A 56 20.11 -10.77 -5.21
N PHE A 57 19.39 -10.76 -6.35
CA PHE A 57 18.18 -9.95 -6.52
C PHE A 57 17.13 -10.26 -5.46
N ILE A 58 16.78 -11.54 -5.26
CA ILE A 58 15.73 -11.94 -4.32
C ILE A 58 16.09 -11.57 -2.89
N GLN A 59 17.35 -11.78 -2.49
CA GLN A 59 17.82 -11.47 -1.15
C GLN A 59 17.77 -9.96 -0.89
N GLN A 60 18.29 -9.16 -1.83
CA GLN A 60 18.30 -7.71 -1.68
C GLN A 60 16.91 -7.09 -1.80
N TRP A 61 16.05 -7.63 -2.66
CA TRP A 61 14.66 -7.21 -2.77
C TRP A 61 13.90 -7.47 -1.48
N LEU A 62 13.96 -8.70 -0.95
CA LEU A 62 13.26 -9.07 0.27
C LEU A 62 13.75 -8.27 1.47
N SER A 63 15.07 -8.05 1.56
CA SER A 63 15.68 -7.21 2.58
C SER A 63 15.22 -5.74 2.45
N SER A 64 15.21 -5.18 1.24
CA SER A 64 14.75 -3.81 0.98
C SER A 64 13.26 -3.64 1.30
N PHE A 65 12.44 -4.64 0.95
CA PHE A 65 11.03 -4.67 1.29
C PHE A 65 10.80 -4.73 2.81
N ALA A 66 11.49 -5.61 3.52
CA ALA A 66 11.37 -5.73 4.98
C ALA A 66 11.83 -4.45 5.70
N LEU A 67 12.95 -3.87 5.24
CA LEU A 67 13.47 -2.61 5.76
C LEU A 67 12.49 -1.47 5.50
N ALA A 68 11.98 -1.35 4.27
CA ALA A 68 10.97 -0.36 3.91
C ALA A 68 9.70 -0.52 4.76
N ALA A 69 9.16 -1.73 4.92
CA ALA A 69 7.97 -1.97 5.73
C ALA A 69 8.16 -1.55 7.20
N THR A 70 9.34 -1.80 7.77
CA THR A 70 9.66 -1.47 9.16
C THR A 70 9.89 0.02 9.37
N VAL A 71 10.59 0.67 8.44
CA VAL A 71 11.02 2.07 8.55
C VAL A 71 9.91 3.04 8.11
N MET A 72 9.11 2.68 7.11
CA MET A 72 8.04 3.53 6.59
C MET A 72 6.86 3.66 7.55
N MET A 73 6.61 2.68 8.42
CA MET A 73 5.52 2.76 9.39
C MET A 73 5.69 3.94 10.37
N PRO A 74 6.82 4.10 11.09
CA PRO A 74 7.04 5.27 11.95
C PRO A 74 7.29 6.56 11.14
N LEU A 75 8.05 6.48 10.04
CA LEU A 75 8.34 7.66 9.22
C LEU A 75 7.08 8.24 8.59
N GLY A 76 6.19 7.41 8.07
CA GLY A 76 4.96 7.86 7.42
C GLY A 76 4.08 8.70 8.35
N MET A 77 3.96 8.28 9.62
CA MET A 77 3.22 9.04 10.63
C MET A 77 3.88 10.40 10.93
N GLY A 78 5.20 10.40 11.16
CA GLY A 78 5.94 11.64 11.42
C GLY A 78 5.90 12.62 10.24
N MET A 79 6.08 12.09 9.03
CA MET A 79 6.09 12.86 7.79
C MET A 79 4.72 13.47 7.49
N MET A 80 3.64 12.73 7.72
CA MET A 80 2.27 13.21 7.54
C MET A 80 1.98 14.40 8.47
N ALA A 81 2.36 14.31 9.73
CA ALA A 81 2.19 15.41 10.69
C ALA A 81 3.01 16.64 10.29
N LEU A 82 4.28 16.43 9.90
CA LEU A 82 5.16 17.51 9.47
C LEU A 82 4.63 18.21 8.21
N MET A 83 4.27 17.45 7.18
CA MET A 83 3.81 18.00 5.90
C MET A 83 2.49 18.76 6.05
N THR A 84 1.56 18.23 6.84
CA THR A 84 0.30 18.94 7.14
C THR A 84 0.59 20.28 7.84
N LYS A 85 1.56 20.32 8.76
CA LYS A 85 1.96 21.56 9.44
C LYS A 85 2.69 22.54 8.51
N VAL A 86 3.53 22.04 7.60
CA VAL A 86 4.24 22.86 6.62
C VAL A 86 3.26 23.47 5.62
N VAL A 87 2.39 22.65 5.02
CA VAL A 87 1.38 23.12 4.05
C VAL A 87 0.41 24.09 4.71
N SER A 88 0.01 23.83 5.97
CA SER A 88 -0.86 24.77 6.67
C SER A 88 -0.18 26.11 6.95
N LYS A 89 1.11 26.12 7.27
CA LYS A 89 1.88 27.36 7.47
C LYS A 89 2.14 28.11 6.16
N LEU A 90 2.40 27.40 5.05
CA LEU A 90 2.73 28.01 3.75
C LEU A 90 1.50 28.46 2.96
N LEU A 91 0.36 27.79 3.13
CA LEU A 91 -0.91 28.10 2.46
C LEU A 91 -2.01 28.38 3.49
N PRO A 92 -1.88 29.40 4.36
CA PRO A 92 -2.86 29.68 5.41
C PRO A 92 -4.20 30.18 4.85
N GLU A 93 -4.20 30.85 3.70
CA GLU A 93 -5.38 31.51 3.11
C GLU A 93 -6.16 30.63 2.11
N LYS A 94 -5.71 29.40 1.84
CA LYS A 94 -6.39 28.49 0.91
C LYS A 94 -7.40 27.60 1.64
N GLY A 95 -8.46 27.22 0.92
CA GLY A 95 -9.47 26.29 1.42
C GLY A 95 -8.89 24.91 1.74
N GLU A 96 -9.53 24.21 2.68
CA GLU A 96 -9.08 22.92 3.20
C GLU A 96 -8.87 21.87 2.09
N HIS A 97 -9.76 21.82 1.10
CA HIS A 97 -9.63 20.90 -0.03
C HIS A 97 -8.33 21.09 -0.83
N VAL A 98 -7.91 22.35 -1.06
CA VAL A 98 -6.68 22.65 -1.79
C VAL A 98 -5.46 22.27 -0.94
N ARG A 99 -5.47 22.57 0.36
CA ARG A 99 -4.39 22.18 1.27
C ARG A 99 -4.24 20.67 1.37
N ASN A 100 -5.35 19.93 1.45
CA ASN A 100 -5.34 18.48 1.51
C ASN A 100 -4.86 17.86 0.19
N LEU A 101 -5.26 18.42 -0.95
CA LEU A 101 -4.76 18.00 -2.27
C LEU A 101 -3.25 18.21 -2.39
N VAL A 102 -2.77 19.41 -2.03
CA VAL A 102 -1.33 19.74 -2.06
C VAL A 102 -0.54 18.86 -1.10
N THR A 103 -1.06 18.64 0.12
CA THR A 103 -0.43 17.76 1.11
C THR A 103 -0.34 16.33 0.59
N GLY A 104 -1.41 15.81 -0.04
CA GLY A 104 -1.42 14.47 -0.63
C GLY A 104 -0.41 14.33 -1.77
N LEU A 105 -0.30 15.33 -2.64
CA LEU A 105 0.66 15.33 -3.75
C LEU A 105 2.12 15.36 -3.24
N ILE A 106 2.41 16.25 -2.30
CA ILE A 106 3.75 16.34 -1.69
C ILE A 106 4.09 15.05 -0.96
N MET A 107 3.15 14.50 -0.19
CA MET A 107 3.34 13.22 0.51
C MET A 107 3.61 12.08 -0.46
N ALA A 108 2.92 12.00 -1.59
CA ALA A 108 3.19 10.96 -2.59
C ALA A 108 4.63 11.03 -3.10
N VAL A 109 5.11 12.23 -3.46
CA VAL A 109 6.48 12.45 -3.96
C VAL A 109 7.53 12.13 -2.88
N VAL A 110 7.34 12.66 -1.67
CA VAL A 110 8.29 12.50 -0.57
C VAL A 110 8.37 11.05 -0.11
N MET A 111 7.23 10.38 0.03
CA MET A 111 7.19 8.98 0.47
C MET A 111 7.80 8.04 -0.56
N GLU A 112 7.54 8.27 -1.86
CA GLU A 112 8.13 7.48 -2.93
C GLU A 112 9.65 7.69 -3.01
N SER A 113 10.11 8.94 -2.84
CA SER A 113 11.54 9.27 -2.76
C SER A 113 12.24 8.62 -1.58
N LEU A 114 11.60 8.57 -0.40
CA LEU A 114 12.13 7.87 0.77
C LEU A 114 12.20 6.35 0.54
N LEU A 115 11.23 5.78 -0.16
CA LEU A 115 11.21 4.35 -0.49
C LEU A 115 12.38 3.99 -1.41
N ALA A 116 12.60 4.81 -2.43
CA ALA A 116 13.74 4.69 -3.33
C ALA A 116 15.07 4.86 -2.58
N PHE A 117 15.14 5.80 -1.63
CA PHE A 117 16.34 6.03 -0.84
C PHE A 117 16.70 4.82 0.02
N ILE A 118 15.73 4.25 0.74
CA ILE A 118 15.93 3.05 1.58
C ILE A 118 16.38 1.87 0.71
N THR A 119 15.76 1.72 -0.47
CA THR A 119 16.12 0.63 -1.39
C THR A 119 17.53 0.82 -1.94
N ALA A 120 17.90 2.02 -2.37
CA ALA A 120 19.26 2.35 -2.83
C ALA A 120 20.29 2.16 -1.71
N ALA A 121 19.98 2.57 -0.48
CA ALA A 121 20.85 2.40 0.68
C ALA A 121 21.13 0.92 0.98
N ASN A 122 20.12 0.06 0.77
CA ASN A 122 20.26 -1.37 1.00
C ASN A 122 20.93 -2.13 -0.16
N THR A 123 20.80 -1.63 -1.39
CA THR A 123 21.25 -2.34 -2.61
C THR A 123 22.60 -1.84 -3.12
N VAL A 124 22.79 -0.52 -3.19
CA VAL A 124 24.02 0.15 -3.66
C VAL A 124 24.96 0.45 -2.47
N GLY A 125 24.40 0.81 -1.32
CA GLY A 125 25.18 1.23 -0.15
C GLY A 125 25.72 2.66 -0.26
N PHE A 126 26.63 3.04 0.65
CA PHE A 126 27.16 4.41 0.76
C PHE A 126 28.64 4.54 0.33
N SER A 127 29.15 3.54 -0.40
CA SER A 127 30.57 3.49 -0.78
C SER A 127 30.94 4.56 -1.81
N ASP A 128 30.04 4.82 -2.78
CA ASP A 128 30.20 5.89 -3.77
C ASP A 128 28.93 6.75 -3.80
N ALA A 129 29.11 8.06 -3.60
CA ALA A 129 28.01 9.02 -3.57
C ALA A 129 27.33 9.15 -4.94
N SER A 130 28.06 8.96 -6.03
CA SER A 130 27.56 9.07 -7.39
C SER A 130 26.67 7.88 -7.74
N ASP A 131 27.13 6.65 -7.49
CA ASP A 131 26.35 5.42 -7.69
C ASP A 131 25.11 5.40 -6.79
N PHE A 132 25.25 5.84 -5.54
CA PHE A 132 24.10 5.94 -4.63
C PHE A 132 23.04 6.91 -5.16
N THR A 133 23.44 8.11 -5.58
CA THR A 133 22.52 9.13 -6.08
C THR A 133 21.84 8.68 -7.37
N ASN A 134 22.59 8.02 -8.26
CA ASN A 134 22.06 7.44 -9.48
C ASN A 134 21.06 6.31 -9.19
N GLY A 135 21.39 5.39 -8.29
CA GLY A 135 20.50 4.29 -7.89
C GLY A 135 19.22 4.79 -7.22
N TRP A 136 19.34 5.79 -6.33
CA TRP A 136 18.19 6.45 -5.71
C TRP A 136 17.29 7.13 -6.76
N PHE A 137 17.87 7.97 -7.62
CA PHE A 137 17.10 8.73 -8.59
C PHE A 137 16.47 7.84 -9.68
N ASN A 138 17.23 6.86 -10.19
CA ASN A 138 16.72 5.89 -11.16
C ASN A 138 15.61 5.02 -10.55
N GLY A 139 15.79 4.55 -9.31
CA GLY A 139 14.75 3.84 -8.59
C GLY A 139 13.47 4.66 -8.43
N PHE A 140 13.61 5.94 -8.05
CA PHE A 140 12.49 6.87 -7.91
C PHE A 140 11.76 7.08 -9.24
N ILE A 141 12.46 7.43 -10.32
CA ILE A 141 11.86 7.65 -11.64
C ILE A 141 11.23 6.38 -12.22
N ALA A 142 11.84 5.21 -12.00
CA ALA A 142 11.29 3.93 -12.46
C ALA A 142 10.02 3.53 -11.69
N ALA A 143 9.94 3.83 -10.40
CA ALA A 143 8.79 3.51 -9.57
C ALA A 143 7.61 4.46 -9.79
N LEU A 144 7.85 5.73 -10.12
CA LEU A 144 6.80 6.74 -10.31
C LEU A 144 5.66 6.31 -11.26
N PRO A 145 5.92 5.84 -12.51
CA PRO A 145 4.85 5.40 -13.41
C PRO A 145 4.03 4.24 -12.84
N ILE A 146 4.68 3.33 -12.12
CA ILE A 146 4.05 2.16 -11.52
C ILE A 146 3.21 2.59 -10.33
N GLY A 147 3.74 3.44 -9.44
CA GLY A 147 3.03 4.01 -8.30
C GLY A 147 1.77 4.77 -8.73
N LEU A 148 1.85 5.58 -9.80
CA LEU A 148 0.69 6.28 -10.36
C LEU A 148 -0.35 5.31 -10.95
N THR A 149 0.10 4.28 -11.67
CA THR A 149 -0.81 3.25 -12.22
C THR A 149 -1.54 2.52 -11.09
N ILE A 150 -0.81 2.09 -10.06
CA ILE A 150 -1.36 1.46 -8.87
C ILE A 150 -2.33 2.42 -8.17
N MET A 151 -2.00 3.70 -8.02
CA MET A 151 -2.88 4.70 -7.41
C MET A 151 -4.23 4.80 -8.12
N ILE A 152 -4.24 4.86 -9.45
CA ILE A 152 -5.47 4.92 -10.25
C ILE A 152 -6.29 3.64 -10.08
N VAL A 153 -5.66 2.48 -10.24
CA VAL A 153 -6.32 1.17 -10.10
C VAL A 153 -6.88 0.99 -8.68
N MET A 154 -6.11 1.40 -7.68
CA MET A 154 -6.50 1.36 -6.28
C MET A 154 -7.71 2.26 -6.02
N SER A 155 -7.67 3.50 -6.50
CA SER A 155 -8.75 4.47 -6.28
C SER A 155 -10.05 4.07 -6.96
N MET A 156 -9.99 3.60 -8.21
CA MET A 156 -11.18 3.35 -9.03
C MET A 156 -11.76 1.95 -8.83
N THR A 157 -10.91 0.93 -8.62
CA THR A 157 -11.35 -0.47 -8.65
C THR A 157 -11.25 -1.14 -7.28
N ILE A 158 -10.09 -1.01 -6.62
CA ILE A 158 -9.80 -1.83 -5.44
C ILE A 158 -10.45 -1.25 -4.19
N LYS A 159 -10.25 0.04 -3.90
CA LYS A 159 -10.84 0.74 -2.74
C LYS A 159 -12.35 0.49 -2.59
N PRO A 160 -13.21 0.70 -3.61
CA PRO A 160 -14.65 0.46 -3.45
C PRO A 160 -14.98 -1.01 -3.16
N LYS A 161 -14.25 -1.96 -3.74
CA LYS A 161 -14.44 -3.40 -3.50
C LYS A 161 -14.01 -3.80 -2.09
N ILE A 162 -12.88 -3.27 -1.62
CA ILE A 162 -12.35 -3.53 -0.27
C ILE A 162 -13.28 -2.93 0.78
N GLU A 163 -13.75 -1.71 0.61
CA GLU A 163 -14.71 -1.12 1.56
C GLU A 163 -16.00 -1.94 1.65
N LYS A 164 -16.50 -2.47 0.53
CA LYS A 164 -17.65 -3.37 0.52
C LYS A 164 -17.36 -4.68 1.26
N PHE A 165 -16.19 -5.29 1.03
CA PHE A 165 -15.77 -6.52 1.71
C PHE A 165 -15.56 -6.33 3.23
N LEU A 166 -14.95 -5.22 3.64
CA LEU A 166 -14.71 -4.93 5.05
C LEU A 166 -16.00 -4.62 5.83
N LYS A 167 -17.04 -4.11 5.16
CA LYS A 167 -18.37 -3.84 5.74
C LYS A 167 -19.27 -5.08 5.82
N SER A 168 -18.98 -6.15 5.06
CA SER A 168 -19.66 -7.45 5.15
C SER A 168 -19.24 -8.28 6.37
#